data_AF-A0A7Z8WDD6-F1
#
_entry.id   AF-A0A7Z8WDD6-F1
#
_cell.length_a   1.000
_cell.length_b   1.000
_cell.length_c   1.000
_cell.angle_alpha   90.00
_cell.angle_beta   90.00
_cell.angle_gamma   90.00
#
_symmetry.space_group_name_H-M   'P 1'
#
loop_
_entity.id
_entity.type
_entity.pdbx_description
1 polymer ?
#
loop_
_entity_poly.entity_id
_entity_poly.type
_entity_poly.pdbx_seq_one_letter_code
_entity_poly.pdbx_strand_id
1 'polypeptide(L)'
;MLQETLYSIGDRIEEYVRMKGDKYAIVEFEKDDEYIVVIESDRVTNYYIEIYNHLNMNIPIISFQTGLYKTFYDSGIVHCSMASPQLQSLATVVDLHLGTEHIFD
;
A
#
# COMPACT_ATOMS: atom_id res chain seq x y z
N MET A 1 5.65 -33.02 12.00
CA MET A 1 5.73 -32.29 10.72
C MET A 1 5.09 -30.93 10.95
N LEU A 2 5.90 -29.88 11.08
CA LEU A 2 5.41 -28.51 11.15
C LEU A 2 5.12 -28.09 9.71
N GLN A 3 3.83 -27.96 9.36
CA GLN A 3 3.45 -27.24 8.15
C GLN A 3 3.76 -25.77 8.39
N GLU A 4 4.94 -25.32 7.96
CA GLU A 4 5.19 -23.90 7.73
C GLU A 4 4.24 -23.48 6.62
N THR A 5 3.19 -22.75 6.99
CA THR A 5 2.33 -22.07 6.03
C THR A 5 3.20 -21.01 5.36
N LEU A 6 3.57 -21.21 4.09
CA LEU A 6 4.20 -20.16 3.29
C LEU A 6 3.17 -19.04 3.12
N TYR A 7 3.26 -18.02 3.98
CA TYR A 7 2.52 -16.78 3.81
C TYR A 7 3.13 -16.00 2.65
N SER A 8 2.29 -15.43 1.78
CA SER A 8 2.77 -14.53 0.74
C SER A 8 3.31 -13.24 1.37
N ILE A 9 4.20 -12.52 0.66
CA ILE A 9 4.68 -11.20 1.11
C ILE A 9 3.49 -10.25 1.31
N GLY A 10 2.50 -10.30 0.41
CA GLY A 10 1.24 -9.58 0.53
C GLY A 10 0.51 -9.83 1.85
N ASP A 11 0.42 -11.07 2.32
CA ASP A 11 -0.22 -11.40 3.62
C ASP A 11 0.51 -10.73 4.79
N ARG A 12 1.85 -10.67 4.75
CA ARG A 12 2.66 -10.02 5.79
C ARG A 12 2.49 -8.51 5.81
N ILE A 13 2.44 -7.90 4.63
CA ILE A 13 2.11 -6.48 4.49
C ILE A 13 0.72 -6.23 5.06
N GLU A 14 -0.25 -7.09 4.72
CA GLU A 14 -1.63 -6.97 5.19
C GLU A 14 -1.74 -7.05 6.73
N GLU A 15 -1.05 -8.02 7.35
CA GLU A 15 -0.97 -8.13 8.82
C GLU A 15 -0.45 -6.83 9.47
N TYR A 16 0.60 -6.22 8.89
CA TYR A 16 1.19 -4.99 9.39
C TYR A 16 0.23 -3.78 9.26
N VAL A 17 -0.42 -3.61 8.11
CA VAL A 17 -1.24 -2.42 7.81
C VAL A 17 -2.59 -2.43 8.52
N ARG A 18 -3.15 -3.63 8.79
CA ARG A 18 -4.38 -3.79 9.60
C ARG A 18 -4.26 -3.21 11.00
N MET A 19 -3.04 -3.14 11.55
CA MET A 19 -2.81 -2.52 12.87
C MET A 19 -2.80 -0.99 12.82
N LYS A 20 -2.64 -0.39 11.62
CA LYS A 20 -2.43 1.05 11.42
C LYS A 20 -3.69 1.82 11.01
N GLY A 21 -4.63 1.19 10.33
CA GLY A 21 -5.88 1.82 9.92
C GLY A 21 -6.98 0.83 9.59
N ASP A 22 -8.22 1.27 9.72
CA ASP A 22 -9.40 0.45 9.41
C ASP A 22 -9.61 0.31 7.90
N LYS A 23 -9.02 1.21 7.11
CA LYS A 23 -9.12 1.22 5.67
C LYS A 23 -7.76 1.35 5.01
N TYR A 24 -7.44 0.38 4.17
CA TYR A 24 -6.18 0.31 3.45
C TYR A 24 -6.37 -0.41 2.13
N ALA A 25 -5.48 -0.13 1.18
CA ALA A 25 -5.28 -0.91 -0.01
C ALA A 25 -3.77 -1.13 -0.21
N ILE A 26 -3.41 -2.32 -0.69
CA ILE A 26 -2.03 -2.72 -1.02
C ILE A 26 -2.01 -2.85 -2.54
N VAL A 27 -1.39 -1.90 -3.21
CA VAL A 27 -1.24 -1.89 -4.67
C VAL A 27 -0.07 -2.78 -5.03
N GLU A 28 -0.34 -3.87 -5.74
CA GLU A 28 0.66 -4.80 -6.27
C GLU A 28 0.98 -4.47 -7.73
N PHE A 29 2.27 -4.46 -8.08
CA PHE A 29 2.75 -4.19 -9.44
C PHE A 29 3.31 -5.47 -10.10
N GLU A 30 3.30 -5.53 -11.43
CA GLU A 30 3.70 -6.73 -12.19
C GLU A 30 5.19 -7.10 -12.06
N LYS A 31 6.04 -6.16 -11.65
CA LYS A 31 7.49 -6.34 -11.60
C LYS A 31 7.92 -6.65 -10.17
N ASP A 32 8.67 -7.73 -10.00
CA ASP A 32 9.52 -8.00 -8.82
C ASP A 32 8.86 -7.86 -7.43
N ASP A 33 7.64 -8.37 -7.24
CA ASP A 33 6.92 -8.29 -5.95
C ASP A 33 6.86 -6.85 -5.41
N GLU A 34 6.71 -5.86 -6.27
CA GLU A 34 6.66 -4.45 -5.88
C GLU A 34 5.28 -4.08 -5.31
N TYR A 35 5.27 -3.38 -4.17
CA TYR A 35 4.05 -3.00 -3.46
C TYR A 35 4.07 -1.55 -3.02
N ILE A 36 2.95 -0.84 -3.15
CA ILE A 36 2.70 0.45 -2.49
C ILE A 36 1.45 0.34 -1.64
N VAL A 37 1.54 0.72 -0.36
CA VAL A 37 0.40 0.71 0.55
C VAL A 37 -0.20 2.10 0.68
N VAL A 38 -1.53 2.16 0.65
CA VAL A 38 -2.31 3.36 0.85
C VAL A 38 -3.26 3.14 2.04
N ILE A 39 -3.15 3.97 3.08
CA ILE A 39 -3.95 3.87 4.31
C ILE A 39 -4.73 5.17 4.54
N GLU A 40 -6.03 5.03 4.82
CA GLU A 40 -6.91 6.10 5.28
C GLU A 40 -7.24 5.88 6.76
N SER A 41 -6.93 6.84 7.63
CA SER A 41 -7.07 6.67 9.08
C SER A 41 -7.31 7.99 9.83
N ASP A 42 -8.26 7.98 10.77
CA ASP A 42 -8.58 9.12 11.65
C ASP A 42 -7.45 9.43 12.66
N ARG A 43 -6.48 8.52 12.79
CA ARG A 43 -5.31 8.70 13.67
C ARG A 43 -4.20 9.54 13.02
N VAL A 44 -4.36 9.86 11.74
CA VAL A 44 -3.40 10.61 10.94
C VAL A 44 -3.89 12.05 10.80
N THR A 45 -2.98 13.01 10.99
CA THR A 45 -3.23 14.43 10.68
C THR A 45 -2.51 14.77 9.38
N ASN A 46 -3.23 15.31 8.40
CA ASN A 46 -2.72 15.49 7.03
C ASN A 46 -2.28 14.16 6.41
N TYR A 47 -0.99 13.98 6.13
CA TYR A 47 -0.44 12.75 5.58
C TYR A 47 1.01 12.55 6.03
N TYR A 48 1.49 11.31 5.99
CA TYR A 48 2.91 10.99 6.06
C TYR A 48 3.23 9.80 5.16
N ILE A 49 4.50 9.72 4.76
CA ILE A 49 5.06 8.60 4.01
C ILE A 49 6.08 7.90 4.91
N GLU A 50 6.03 6.58 4.96
CA GLU A 50 7.02 5.74 5.62
C GLU A 50 7.46 4.58 4.71
N ILE A 51 8.55 3.92 5.08
CA ILE A 51 9.03 2.72 4.39
C ILE A 51 8.98 1.56 5.38
N TYR A 52 8.22 0.52 5.03
CA TYR A 52 8.24 -0.75 5.73
C TYR A 52 9.29 -1.66 5.08
N ASN A 53 10.32 -2.04 5.84
CA ASN A 53 11.34 -2.96 5.35
C ASN A 53 11.00 -4.40 5.78
N HIS A 54 10.84 -5.29 4.79
CA HIS A 54 10.58 -6.71 5.02
C HIS A 54 11.38 -7.55 4.02
N LEU A 55 12.19 -8.50 4.51
CA LEU A 55 12.99 -9.40 3.66
C LEU A 55 13.85 -8.68 2.60
N ASN A 56 14.44 -7.54 2.96
CA ASN A 56 15.20 -6.63 2.07
C ASN A 56 14.36 -5.90 1.00
N MET A 57 13.04 -5.98 1.07
CA MET A 57 12.14 -5.17 0.25
C MET A 57 11.77 -3.90 1.01
N ASN A 58 11.81 -2.77 0.32
CA ASN A 58 11.34 -1.49 0.83
C ASN A 58 9.94 -1.27 0.28
N ILE A 59 8.93 -1.34 1.15
CA ILE A 59 7.53 -1.18 0.78
C ILE A 59 7.10 0.22 1.21
N PRO A 60 6.86 1.14 0.26
CA PRO A 60 6.32 2.45 0.55
C PRO A 60 4.91 2.38 1.13
N ILE A 61 4.66 3.19 2.15
CA ILE A 61 3.35 3.32 2.76
C ILE A 61 3.01 4.80 2.86
N ILE A 62 1.91 5.21 2.25
CA ILE A 62 1.29 6.51 2.53
C ILE A 62 0.11 6.31 3.45
N SER A 63 0.10 7.08 4.52
CA SER A 63 -1.02 7.18 5.43
C SER A 63 -1.55 8.61 5.39
N PHE A 64 -2.85 8.77 5.26
CA PHE A 64 -3.49 10.08 5.26
C PHE A 64 -4.76 10.11 6.09
N GLN A 65 -5.11 11.33 6.50
CA GLN A 65 -6.30 11.63 7.28
C GLN A 65 -7.56 11.32 6.47
N THR A 66 -8.53 10.65 7.10
CA THR A 66 -9.84 10.37 6.50
C THR A 66 -10.49 11.62 5.90
N GLY A 67 -10.94 11.50 4.65
CA GLY A 67 -11.60 12.60 3.92
C GLY A 67 -10.67 13.73 3.43
N LEU A 68 -9.35 13.65 3.65
CA LEU A 68 -8.40 14.63 3.10
C LEU A 68 -8.33 14.57 1.57
N TYR A 69 -8.36 13.36 1.02
CA TYR A 69 -8.40 13.09 -0.42
C TYR A 69 -9.71 12.42 -0.80
N LYS A 70 -9.99 12.34 -2.10
CA LYS A 70 -11.15 11.59 -2.59
C LYS A 70 -11.01 10.12 -2.17
N THR A 71 -12.01 9.65 -1.43
CA THR A 71 -12.11 8.29 -0.91
C THR A 71 -11.98 7.26 -2.03
N PHE A 72 -11.04 6.32 -1.91
CA PHE A 72 -10.96 5.12 -2.74
C PHE A 72 -11.88 4.03 -2.15
N TYR A 73 -12.36 3.08 -2.95
CA TYR A 73 -13.26 2.01 -2.48
C TYR A 73 -12.58 0.65 -2.37
N ASP A 74 -11.42 0.52 -3.01
CA ASP A 74 -10.55 -0.63 -2.97
C ASP A 74 -10.15 -0.98 -1.53
N SER A 75 -9.99 -2.26 -1.24
CA SER A 75 -9.56 -2.75 0.07
C SER A 75 -8.78 -4.05 -0.07
N GLY A 76 -7.77 -4.25 0.76
CA GLY A 76 -6.91 -5.44 0.67
C GLY A 76 -5.88 -5.30 -0.46
N ILE A 77 -5.42 -6.44 -0.98
CA ILE A 77 -4.43 -6.49 -2.07
C ILE A 77 -5.14 -6.30 -3.42
N VAL A 78 -4.68 -5.34 -4.21
CA VAL A 78 -5.26 -4.99 -5.50
C VAL A 78 -4.12 -4.80 -6.51
N HIS A 79 -4.21 -5.49 -7.64
CA HIS A 79 -3.27 -5.32 -8.74
C HIS A 79 -3.41 -3.92 -9.35
N CYS A 80 -2.29 -3.25 -9.69
CA CYS A 80 -2.27 -1.86 -10.16
C CYS A 80 -3.21 -1.62 -11.35
N SER A 81 -3.26 -2.53 -12.33
CA SER A 81 -4.16 -2.41 -13.50
C SER A 81 -5.66 -2.53 -13.17
N MET A 82 -5.99 -3.03 -11.97
CA MET A 82 -7.36 -3.19 -11.47
C MET A 82 -7.73 -2.15 -10.41
N ALA A 83 -6.75 -1.41 -9.89
CA ALA A 83 -6.95 -0.39 -8.87
C ALA A 83 -7.79 0.77 -9.42
N SER A 84 -8.69 1.31 -8.59
CA SER A 84 -9.44 2.49 -9.00
C SER A 84 -8.50 3.66 -9.35
N PRO A 85 -8.90 4.56 -10.27
CA PRO A 85 -8.07 5.70 -10.65
C PRO A 85 -7.65 6.58 -9.46
N GLN A 86 -8.49 6.64 -8.41
CA GLN A 86 -8.18 7.36 -7.19
C GLN A 86 -7.05 6.68 -6.40
N LEU A 87 -7.10 5.36 -6.27
CA LEU A 87 -6.05 4.59 -5.60
C LEU A 87 -4.73 4.66 -6.37
N GLN A 88 -4.76 4.50 -7.69
CA GLN A 88 -3.58 4.67 -8.55
C GLN A 88 -2.95 6.06 -8.36
N SER A 89 -3.76 7.12 -8.43
CA SER A 89 -3.27 8.50 -8.25
C SER A 89 -2.57 8.70 -6.90
N LEU A 90 -3.10 8.11 -5.83
CA LEU A 90 -2.49 8.20 -4.49
C LEU A 90 -1.18 7.41 -4.43
N ALA A 91 -1.14 6.21 -5.02
CA ALA A 91 0.09 5.41 -5.10
C ALA A 91 1.18 6.12 -5.93
N THR A 92 0.83 6.75 -7.06
CA THR A 92 1.76 7.52 -7.89
C THR A 92 2.39 8.70 -7.14
N VAL A 93 1.66 9.38 -6.25
CA VAL A 93 2.24 10.47 -5.44
C VAL A 93 3.37 9.96 -4.57
N VAL A 94 3.22 8.77 -3.98
CA VAL A 94 4.26 8.14 -3.17
C VAL A 94 5.44 7.72 -4.03
N ASP A 95 5.14 7.11 -5.17
CA ASP A 95 6.14 6.65 -6.12
C ASP A 95 7.06 7.79 -6.57
N LEU A 96 6.46 8.90 -7.01
CA LEU A 96 7.16 10.12 -7.39
C LEU A 96 7.95 10.73 -6.22
N HIS A 97 7.40 10.71 -5.00
CA HIS A 97 8.06 11.27 -3.83
C HIS A 97 9.32 10.51 -3.44
N LEU A 98 9.31 9.19 -3.61
CA LEU A 98 10.44 8.31 -3.30
C LEU A 98 11.42 8.17 -4.47
N GLY A 99 11.07 8.67 -5.65
CA GLY A 99 11.88 8.53 -6.86
C GLY A 99 11.94 7.09 -7.35
N THR A 100 10.92 6.30 -7.04
CA THR A 100 10.69 4.99 -7.63
C THR A 100 9.95 5.21 -8.98
N GLU A 101 10.24 4.38 -9.99
CA GLU A 101 9.71 4.58 -11.36
C GLU A 101 8.73 3.45 -11.71
N HIS A 102 7.66 3.30 -10.92
CA HIS A 102 6.62 2.31 -11.23
C HIS A 102 5.74 2.82 -12.38
N ILE A 103 5.25 1.90 -13.21
CA ILE A 103 4.36 2.22 -14.34
C ILE A 103 2.91 2.16 -13.85
N PHE A 104 2.17 3.26 -14.06
CA PHE A 104 0.73 3.35 -13.85
C PHE A 104 0.05 3.46 -15.21
N ASP A 105 -0.96 2.62 -15.48
CA ASP A 105 -1.74 2.60 -16.73
C ASP A 105 -2.78 3.74 -16.82
#